data_AF-A0A538EIQ3-F1
#
_entry.id   AF-A0A538EIQ3-F1
#
_cell.length_a   1.000
_cell.length_b   1.000
_cell.length_c   1.000
_cell.angle_alpha   90.00
_cell.angle_beta   90.00
_cell.angle_gamma   90.00
#
_symmetry.space_group_name_H-M   'P 1'
#
loop_
_entity.id
_entity.type
_entity.pdbx_description
1 polymer ?
#
loop_
_entity_poly.entity_id
_entity_poly.type
_entity_poly.pdbx_seq_one_letter_code
_entity_poly.pdbx_strand_id
1 'polypeptide(L)'
;MAHVVPFVAVAIGLVLLQPLALPVSLIALAKAWIIPELYAQRGANVVRPRALGEASSERRALGLLGDLVGHDARALLEHTGLVIERGLLGVWLVGEGGAVLVRPGGRRVMCWCVRVADDGLPAADRIAHLLLALREDETGFATVANLAFSGARWRVRRRLDRRQRPALAAAASLADERAAAPVPLPA
;
A
#
# COMPACT_ATOMS: atom_id res chain seq x y z
N MET A 1 3.78 9.75 -9.99
CA MET A 1 4.02 11.20 -10.17
C MET A 1 4.30 11.59 -11.63
N ALA A 2 4.84 10.69 -12.47
CA ALA A 2 5.11 10.96 -13.89
C ALA A 2 3.89 11.44 -14.70
N HIS A 3 2.66 11.07 -14.32
CA HIS A 3 1.46 11.47 -15.04
C HIS A 3 0.94 12.89 -14.74
N VAL A 4 1.41 13.58 -13.69
CA VAL A 4 0.89 14.90 -13.29
C VAL A 4 1.60 16.03 -14.04
N VAL A 5 2.91 15.88 -14.26
CA VAL A 5 3.78 16.88 -14.88
C VAL A 5 3.31 17.30 -16.28
N PRO A 6 2.93 16.37 -17.19
CA PRO A 6 2.46 16.76 -18.52
C PRO A 6 1.19 17.60 -18.49
N PHE A 7 0.22 17.29 -17.62
CA PHE A 7 -1.03 18.05 -17.55
C PHE A 7 -0.83 19.45 -16.97
N VAL A 8 0.06 19.60 -15.98
CA VAL A 8 0.40 20.92 -15.43
C VAL A 8 1.16 21.75 -16.47
N ALA A 9 2.11 21.15 -17.18
CA ALA A 9 2.84 21.82 -18.25
C ALA A 9 1.90 22.28 -19.40
N VAL A 10 0.95 21.43 -19.80
CA VAL A 10 -0.07 21.78 -20.79
C VAL A 10 -0.98 22.92 -20.29
N ALA A 11 -1.41 22.88 -19.03
CA ALA A 11 -2.23 23.94 -18.45
C ALA A 11 -1.50 25.30 -18.43
N ILE A 12 -0.22 25.31 -18.04
CA ILE A 12 0.60 26.52 -18.04
C ILE A 12 0.82 27.03 -19.47
N GLY A 13 1.18 26.13 -20.40
CA GLY A 13 1.42 26.48 -21.80
C GLY A 13 0.18 27.05 -22.48
N LEU A 14 -1.01 26.48 -22.22
CA LEU A 14 -2.27 26.98 -22.78
C LEU A 14 -2.61 28.39 -22.29
N VAL A 15 -2.44 28.67 -20.99
CA VAL A 15 -2.68 30.02 -20.46
C VAL A 15 -1.69 31.04 -21.02
N LEU A 16 -0.42 30.67 -21.18
CA LEU A 16 0.62 31.56 -21.72
C LEU A 16 0.44 31.85 -23.21
N LEU A 17 -0.03 30.88 -24.01
CA LEU A 17 -0.22 31.03 -25.45
C LEU A 17 -1.55 31.70 -25.80
N GLN A 18 -2.63 31.35 -25.10
CA GLN A 18 -3.96 31.85 -25.40
C GLN A 18 -4.81 31.94 -24.12
N PRO A 19 -4.98 33.14 -23.52
CA PRO A 19 -5.69 33.32 -22.26
C PRO A 19 -7.15 32.82 -22.28
N LEU A 20 -7.78 32.84 -23.47
CA LEU A 20 -9.12 32.28 -23.70
C LEU A 20 -9.19 30.75 -23.51
N ALA A 21 -8.05 30.04 -23.46
CA ALA A 21 -7.97 28.62 -23.14
C ALA A 21 -8.02 28.32 -21.63
N LEU A 22 -8.36 29.32 -20.80
CA LEU A 22 -8.58 29.17 -19.36
C LEU A 22 -9.47 27.97 -19.00
N PRO A 23 -10.63 27.73 -19.65
CA PRO A 23 -11.47 26.56 -19.36
C PRO A 23 -10.76 25.22 -19.59
N VAL A 24 -9.98 25.12 -20.68
CA VAL A 24 -9.23 23.90 -21.03
C VAL A 24 -8.11 23.66 -20.01
N SER A 25 -7.46 24.72 -19.57
CA SER A 25 -6.40 24.68 -18.56
C SER A 25 -6.93 24.23 -17.19
N LEU A 26 -8.13 24.69 -16.81
CA LEU A 26 -8.81 24.22 -15.60
C LEU A 26 -9.18 22.73 -15.70
N ILE A 27 -9.63 22.25 -16.86
CA ILE A 27 -9.91 20.82 -17.08
C ILE A 27 -8.62 19.99 -16.99
N ALA A 28 -7.50 20.48 -17.54
CA ALA A 28 -6.22 19.80 -17.45
C ALA A 28 -5.72 19.72 -15.99
N LEU A 29 -5.85 20.79 -15.21
CA LEU A 29 -5.55 20.79 -13.78
C LEU A 29 -6.46 19.85 -12.98
N ALA A 30 -7.75 19.81 -13.31
CA ALA A 30 -8.68 18.86 -12.71
C ALA A 30 -8.24 17.42 -12.98
N LYS A 31 -7.85 17.07 -14.21
CA LYS A 31 -7.32 15.74 -14.56
C LYS A 31 -6.02 15.41 -13.83
N ALA A 32 -5.12 16.39 -13.68
CA ALA A 32 -3.88 16.27 -12.93
C ALA A 32 -4.12 15.89 -11.46
N TRP A 33 -5.28 16.26 -10.90
CA TRP A 33 -5.67 15.89 -9.54
C TRP A 33 -6.48 14.59 -9.45
N ILE A 34 -7.43 14.38 -10.36
CA ILE A 34 -8.34 13.23 -10.37
C ILE A 34 -7.59 11.92 -10.61
N ILE A 35 -6.66 11.90 -11.57
CA ILE A 35 -5.93 10.68 -11.94
C ILE A 35 -5.17 10.10 -10.74
N PRO A 36 -4.28 10.84 -10.04
CA PRO A 36 -3.59 10.31 -8.86
C PRO A 36 -4.53 9.81 -7.76
N GLU A 37 -5.71 10.41 -7.64
CA GLU A 37 -6.70 10.01 -6.65
C GLU A 37 -7.37 8.67 -6.99
N LEU A 38 -7.65 8.43 -8.28
CA LEU A 38 -8.14 7.12 -8.75
C LEU A 38 -7.10 6.02 -8.57
N TYR A 39 -5.83 6.31 -8.87
CA TYR A 39 -4.76 5.36 -8.61
C TYR A 39 -4.56 5.13 -7.10
N ALA A 40 -4.67 6.17 -6.27
CA ALA A 40 -4.63 5.99 -4.81
C ALA A 40 -5.79 5.15 -4.28
N GLN A 41 -6.98 5.25 -4.88
CA GLN A 41 -8.11 4.37 -4.59
C GLN A 41 -7.80 2.92 -4.97
N ARG A 42 -7.23 2.67 -6.16
CA ARG A 42 -6.77 1.33 -6.55
C ARG A 42 -5.73 0.79 -5.57
N GLY A 43 -4.78 1.63 -5.16
CA GLY A 43 -3.77 1.29 -4.16
C GLY A 43 -4.37 0.95 -2.80
N ALA A 44 -5.36 1.69 -2.31
CA ALA A 44 -6.06 1.36 -1.08
C ALA A 44 -6.89 0.07 -1.19
N ASN A 45 -7.44 -0.21 -2.37
CA ASN A 45 -8.23 -1.40 -2.61
C ASN A 45 -7.40 -2.70 -2.59
N VAL A 46 -6.07 -2.66 -2.72
CA VAL A 46 -5.23 -3.88 -2.70
C VAL A 46 -5.27 -4.58 -1.34
N VAL A 47 -5.50 -3.82 -0.27
CA VAL A 47 -5.60 -4.34 1.10
C VAL A 47 -7.03 -4.36 1.62
N ARG A 48 -8.03 -4.06 0.78
CA ARG A 48 -9.43 -4.00 1.23
C ARG A 48 -9.91 -5.42 1.61
N PRO A 49 -10.59 -5.58 2.77
CA PRO A 49 -11.16 -6.86 3.13
C PRO A 49 -12.15 -7.35 2.07
N ARG A 50 -12.08 -8.63 1.75
CA ARG A 50 -12.96 -9.39 0.88
C ARG A 50 -13.92 -10.23 1.74
N ALA A 51 -14.97 -10.75 1.12
CA ALA A 51 -15.95 -11.56 1.82
C ALA A 51 -15.28 -12.81 2.45
N LEU A 52 -15.65 -13.08 3.70
CA LEU A 52 -15.10 -14.18 4.49
C LEU A 52 -15.52 -15.52 3.89
N GLY A 53 -14.56 -16.45 3.79
CA GLY A 53 -14.82 -17.85 3.48
C GLY A 53 -15.53 -18.57 4.63
N GLU A 54 -15.55 -19.90 4.60
CA GLU A 54 -16.18 -20.70 5.64
C GLU A 54 -15.59 -20.35 7.03
N ALA A 55 -16.44 -20.00 8.00
CA ALA A 55 -16.00 -19.49 9.30
C ALA A 55 -15.12 -20.47 10.11
N SER A 56 -15.22 -21.77 9.84
CA SER A 56 -14.43 -22.81 10.51
C SER A 56 -12.98 -22.88 10.01
N SER A 57 -12.76 -22.70 8.70
CA SER A 57 -11.43 -22.70 8.09
C SER A 57 -10.72 -21.39 8.37
N GLU A 58 -11.44 -20.27 8.29
CA GLU A 58 -10.89 -18.94 8.61
C GLU A 58 -10.34 -18.87 10.04
N ARG A 59 -11.06 -19.39 11.03
CA ARG A 59 -10.58 -19.41 12.43
C ARG A 59 -9.29 -20.22 12.61
N ARG A 60 -9.17 -21.37 11.93
CA ARG A 60 -7.95 -22.20 11.99
C ARG A 60 -6.78 -21.48 11.31
N ALA A 61 -7.01 -20.94 10.13
CA ALA A 61 -6.02 -20.19 9.37
C ALA A 61 -5.54 -18.94 10.13
N LEU A 62 -6.43 -18.21 10.81
CA LEU A 62 -6.07 -17.08 11.68
C LEU A 62 -5.22 -17.51 12.87
N GLY A 63 -5.49 -18.68 13.44
CA GLY A 63 -4.64 -19.26 14.50
C GLY A 63 -3.21 -19.49 14.03
N LEU A 64 -3.05 -20.18 12.89
CA LEU A 64 -1.75 -20.47 12.28
C LEU A 64 -1.01 -19.19 11.84
N LEU A 65 -1.72 -18.23 11.24
CA LEU A 65 -1.14 -16.94 10.89
C LEU A 65 -0.69 -16.18 12.15
N GLY A 66 -1.46 -16.25 13.24
CA GLY A 66 -1.07 -15.71 14.54
C GLY A 66 0.23 -16.30 15.05
N ASP A 67 0.42 -17.60 14.90
CA ASP A 67 1.66 -18.29 15.29
C ASP A 67 2.85 -17.86 14.40
N LEU A 68 2.62 -17.59 13.11
CA LEU A 68 3.65 -17.13 12.16
C LEU A 68 4.13 -15.68 12.42
N VAL A 69 3.24 -14.80 12.88
CA VAL A 69 3.53 -13.35 13.05
C VAL A 69 3.85 -12.96 14.49
N GLY A 70 3.51 -13.82 15.46
CA GLY A 70 3.68 -13.52 16.88
C GLY A 70 2.60 -12.59 17.44
N HIS A 71 2.68 -12.34 18.75
CA HIS A 71 1.58 -11.74 19.52
C HIS A 71 1.23 -10.29 19.13
N ASP A 72 2.23 -9.42 18.95
CA ASP A 72 2.00 -8.00 18.66
C ASP A 72 1.39 -7.78 17.27
N ALA A 73 1.92 -8.50 16.27
CA ALA A 73 1.41 -8.45 14.91
C ALA A 73 0.01 -9.08 14.81
N ARG A 74 -0.27 -10.10 15.62
CA ARG A 74 -1.61 -10.70 15.74
C ARG A 74 -2.64 -9.71 16.27
N ALA A 75 -2.33 -8.97 17.33
CA ALA A 75 -3.27 -7.98 17.88
C ALA A 75 -3.66 -6.92 16.84
N LEU A 76 -2.69 -6.48 16.02
CA LEU A 76 -2.94 -5.55 14.93
C LEU A 76 -3.74 -6.18 13.79
N LEU A 77 -3.44 -7.44 13.43
CA LEU A 77 -4.18 -8.19 12.42
C LEU A 77 -5.66 -8.36 12.82
N GLU A 78 -5.95 -8.71 14.07
CA GLU A 78 -7.33 -8.87 14.56
C GLU A 78 -8.13 -7.57 14.45
N HIS A 79 -7.49 -6.41 14.67
CA HIS A 79 -8.16 -5.10 14.62
C HIS A 79 -8.26 -4.49 13.22
N THR A 80 -7.26 -4.76 12.37
CA THR A 80 -7.10 -4.03 11.10
C THR A 80 -7.20 -4.93 9.86
N GLY A 81 -7.09 -6.25 10.03
CA GLY A 81 -6.98 -7.22 8.94
C GLY A 81 -5.63 -7.15 8.19
N LEU A 82 -4.62 -6.48 8.76
CA LEU A 82 -3.31 -6.27 8.14
C LEU A 82 -2.18 -6.71 9.06
N VAL A 83 -1.17 -7.32 8.45
CA VAL A 83 0.09 -7.68 9.11
C VAL A 83 1.15 -6.64 8.75
N ILE A 84 1.92 -6.20 9.75
CA ILE A 84 3.12 -5.40 9.53
C ILE A 84 4.33 -6.32 9.42
N GLU A 85 5.13 -6.14 8.37
CA GLU A 85 6.41 -6.84 8.19
C GLU A 85 7.52 -5.82 7.93
N ARG A 86 8.67 -5.98 8.60
CA ARG A 86 9.84 -5.11 8.39
C ARG A 86 10.73 -5.71 7.32
N GLY A 87 10.96 -4.98 6.24
CA GLY A 87 11.86 -5.39 5.16
C GLY A 87 13.07 -4.46 5.01
N LEU A 88 13.94 -4.76 4.05
CA LEU A 88 15.05 -3.91 3.63
C LEU A 88 14.56 -2.69 2.85
N LEU A 89 13.47 -2.82 2.08
CA LEU A 89 12.91 -1.74 1.26
C LEU A 89 12.05 -0.76 2.06
N GLY A 90 11.72 -1.10 3.31
CA GLY A 90 10.90 -0.30 4.24
C GLY A 90 10.01 -1.15 5.12
N VAL A 91 8.80 -0.66 5.41
CA VAL A 91 7.83 -1.37 6.25
C VAL A 91 6.61 -1.76 5.43
N TRP A 92 6.28 -3.03 5.39
CA TRP A 92 5.19 -3.60 4.62
C TRP A 92 3.94 -3.73 5.46
N LEU A 93 2.80 -3.48 4.82
CA LEU A 93 1.47 -3.84 5.27
C LEU A 93 0.93 -4.90 4.33
N VAL A 94 0.70 -6.10 4.83
CA VAL A 94 0.23 -7.23 4.04
C VAL A 94 -1.24 -7.48 4.39
N GLY A 95 -2.08 -7.50 3.37
CA GLY A 95 -3.47 -7.93 3.45
C GLY A 95 -3.75 -9.04 2.44
N GLU A 96 -4.94 -9.62 2.47
CA GLU A 96 -5.27 -10.81 1.69
C GLU A 96 -5.26 -10.61 0.15
N GLY A 97 -5.29 -9.36 -0.33
CA GLY A 97 -5.34 -9.00 -1.75
C GLY A 97 -4.06 -8.37 -2.29
N GLY A 98 -3.04 -8.20 -1.44
CA GLY A 98 -1.82 -7.49 -1.80
C GLY A 98 -1.12 -6.83 -0.62
N ALA A 99 -0.16 -5.96 -0.94
CA ALA A 99 0.69 -5.35 0.06
C ALA A 99 0.96 -3.86 -0.22
N VAL A 100 1.25 -3.12 0.84
CA VAL A 100 1.64 -1.70 0.79
C VAL A 100 2.98 -1.52 1.48
N LEU A 101 4.00 -1.08 0.74
CA LEU A 101 5.29 -0.67 1.30
C LEU A 101 5.21 0.80 1.69
N VAL A 102 5.45 1.08 2.96
CA VAL A 102 5.80 2.39 3.45
C VAL A 102 7.32 2.56 3.33
N ARG A 103 7.75 3.51 2.51
CA ARG A 103 9.16 3.80 2.27
C ARG A 103 9.82 4.42 3.52
N PRO A 104 11.15 4.30 3.66
CA PRO A 104 11.88 5.02 4.70
C PRO A 104 11.47 6.50 4.79
N GLY A 105 11.28 6.99 6.01
CA GLY A 105 10.79 8.35 6.30
C GLY A 105 9.26 8.50 6.26
N GLY A 106 8.49 7.41 6.13
CA GLY A 106 7.05 7.36 6.45
C GLY A 106 6.09 8.18 5.56
N ARG A 107 6.60 8.89 4.54
CA ARG A 107 5.80 9.85 3.73
C ARG A 107 5.29 9.27 2.40
N ARG A 108 5.99 8.29 1.85
CA ARG A 108 5.68 7.69 0.54
C ARG A 108 5.29 6.22 0.68
N VAL A 109 4.38 5.80 -0.19
CA VAL A 109 3.92 4.42 -0.26
C VAL A 109 3.97 3.89 -1.69
N MET A 110 4.14 2.58 -1.79
CA MET A 110 3.94 1.79 -3.01
C MET A 110 2.94 0.69 -2.68
N CYS A 111 1.96 0.47 -3.55
CA CYS A 111 0.89 -0.50 -3.34
C CYS A 111 0.94 -1.52 -4.47
N TRP A 112 0.99 -2.80 -4.13
CA TRP A 112 1.01 -3.89 -5.08
C TRP A 112 -0.20 -4.77 -4.92
N CYS A 113 -0.81 -5.11 -6.05
CA CYS A 113 -1.83 -6.16 -6.12
C CYS A 113 -1.09 -7.48 -6.36
N VAL A 114 -1.29 -8.44 -5.46
CA VAL A 114 -0.78 -9.80 -5.63
C VAL A 114 -1.97 -10.74 -5.57
N ARG A 115 -2.18 -11.48 -6.66
CA ARG A 115 -3.26 -12.47 -6.72
C ARG A 115 -2.71 -13.80 -6.23
N VAL A 116 -3.24 -14.29 -5.13
CA VAL A 116 -3.15 -15.71 -4.78
C VAL A 116 -4.12 -16.45 -5.72
N ALA A 117 -3.66 -17.48 -6.42
CA ALA A 117 -4.41 -18.11 -7.51
C ALA A 117 -5.70 -18.82 -7.04
N ASP A 118 -5.75 -19.23 -5.77
CA ASP A 118 -6.90 -19.90 -5.19
C ASP A 118 -7.77 -18.92 -4.37
N ASP A 119 -8.89 -18.51 -4.98
CA ASP A 119 -9.87 -17.62 -4.37
C ASP A 119 -10.71 -18.33 -3.27
N GLY A 120 -10.61 -19.67 -3.16
CA GLY A 120 -11.28 -20.48 -2.13
C GLY A 120 -10.52 -20.56 -0.80
N LEU A 121 -9.26 -20.10 -0.75
CA LEU A 121 -8.48 -20.10 0.48
C LEU A 121 -9.08 -19.17 1.55
N PRO A 122 -8.88 -19.47 2.85
CA PRO A 122 -9.06 -18.50 3.91
C PRO A 122 -8.28 -17.20 3.66
N ALA A 123 -8.80 -16.07 4.15
CA ALA A 123 -8.13 -14.79 4.06
C ALA A 123 -6.77 -14.80 4.77
N ALA A 124 -6.72 -15.42 5.95
CA ALA A 124 -5.48 -15.58 6.70
C ALA A 124 -4.42 -16.43 5.94
N ASP A 125 -4.83 -17.47 5.21
CA ASP A 125 -3.90 -18.29 4.40
C ASP A 125 -3.34 -17.51 3.21
N ARG A 126 -4.15 -16.63 2.60
CA ARG A 126 -3.67 -15.69 1.56
C ARG A 126 -2.65 -14.72 2.13
N ILE A 127 -2.91 -14.16 3.32
CA ILE A 127 -1.95 -13.26 3.99
C ILE A 127 -0.66 -14.01 4.30
N ALA A 128 -0.75 -15.24 4.83
CA ALA A 128 0.40 -16.08 5.13
C ALA A 128 1.24 -16.36 3.87
N HIS A 129 0.61 -16.71 2.74
CA HIS A 129 1.29 -16.91 1.47
C HIS A 129 2.06 -15.66 1.01
N LEU A 130 1.42 -14.49 1.05
CA LEU A 130 2.06 -13.24 0.65
C LEU A 130 3.21 -12.87 1.60
N LEU A 131 3.04 -13.12 2.89
CA LEU A 131 4.07 -12.84 3.90
C LEU A 131 5.28 -13.75 3.72
N LEU A 132 5.07 -15.04 3.48
CA LEU A 132 6.15 -16.00 3.22
C LEU A 132 6.90 -15.66 1.93
N ALA A 133 6.18 -15.33 0.85
CA ALA A 133 6.80 -14.88 -0.40
C ALA A 133 7.62 -13.59 -0.22
N LEU A 134 7.11 -12.64 0.58
CA LEU A 134 7.80 -11.41 0.91
C LEU A 134 9.08 -11.65 1.73
N ARG A 135 9.04 -12.59 2.68
CA ARG A 135 10.19 -12.95 3.54
C ARG A 135 11.29 -13.68 2.78
N GLU A 136 10.90 -14.53 1.82
CA GLU A 136 11.83 -15.29 1.00
C GLU A 136 12.62 -14.39 0.04
N ASP A 137 11.91 -13.52 -0.70
CA ASP A 137 12.54 -12.58 -1.63
C ASP A 137 11.73 -11.28 -1.74
N GLU A 138 12.10 -10.30 -0.90
CA GLU A 138 11.46 -8.98 -0.89
C GLU A 138 11.59 -8.25 -2.24
N THR A 139 12.72 -8.42 -2.94
CA THR A 139 12.97 -7.70 -4.20
C THR A 139 12.20 -8.35 -5.35
N GLY A 140 12.17 -9.68 -5.41
CA GLY A 140 11.34 -10.45 -6.31
C GLY A 140 9.85 -10.16 -6.10
N PHE A 141 9.41 -10.11 -4.84
CA PHE A 141 8.03 -9.74 -4.48
C PHE A 141 7.64 -8.36 -5.04
N ALA A 142 8.52 -7.36 -4.91
CA ALA A 142 8.27 -6.00 -5.41
C ALA A 142 8.27 -5.89 -6.95
N THR A 143 8.85 -6.88 -7.64
CA THR A 143 9.05 -6.90 -9.10
C THR A 143 7.98 -7.71 -9.83
N VAL A 144 7.60 -8.88 -9.28
CA VAL A 144 6.58 -9.77 -9.87
C VAL A 144 5.17 -9.25 -9.66
N ALA A 145 4.97 -8.45 -8.61
CA ALA A 145 3.66 -7.93 -8.27
C ALA A 145 3.26 -6.72 -9.15
N ASN A 146 1.96 -6.60 -9.43
CA ASN A 146 1.47 -5.48 -10.23
C ASN A 146 1.37 -4.21 -9.37
N LEU A 147 2.19 -3.21 -9.68
CA LEU A 147 2.19 -1.92 -8.99
C LEU A 147 0.88 -1.17 -9.29
N ALA A 148 -0.02 -1.12 -8.29
CA ALA A 148 -1.29 -0.43 -8.38
C ALA A 148 -1.17 1.09 -8.11
N PHE A 149 -0.23 1.50 -7.25
CA PHE A 149 -0.02 2.90 -6.90
C PHE A 149 1.40 3.16 -6.38
N SER A 150 1.94 4.34 -6.70
CA SER A 150 3.13 4.89 -6.04
C SER A 150 2.97 6.39 -5.83
N GLY A 151 3.07 6.84 -4.58
CA GLY A 151 2.83 8.24 -4.25
C GLY A 151 2.82 8.56 -2.76
N ALA A 152 2.12 9.64 -2.42
CA ALA A 152 2.08 10.14 -1.05
C ALA A 152 1.12 9.30 -0.18
N ARG A 153 1.58 8.94 1.02
CA ARG A 153 0.82 8.11 1.98
C ARG A 153 -0.56 8.68 2.31
N TRP A 154 -0.67 10.00 2.41
CA TRP A 154 -1.93 10.67 2.77
C TRP A 154 -3.05 10.40 1.76
N ARG A 155 -2.74 10.20 0.47
CA ARG A 155 -3.75 9.88 -0.56
C ARG A 155 -4.34 8.49 -0.31
N VAL A 156 -3.49 7.50 -0.04
CA VAL A 156 -3.93 6.15 0.32
C VAL A 156 -4.68 6.15 1.64
N ARG A 157 -4.19 6.86 2.67
CA ARG A 157 -4.87 7.00 3.97
C ARG A 157 -6.31 7.50 3.85
N ARG A 158 -6.57 8.45 2.94
CA ARG A 158 -7.93 8.98 2.71
C ARG A 158 -8.88 7.95 2.11
N ARG A 159 -8.35 6.96 1.37
CA ARG A 159 -9.12 5.94 0.66
C ARG A 159 -9.22 4.61 1.40
N LEU A 160 -8.34 4.36 2.37
CA LEU A 160 -8.40 3.20 3.25
C LEU A 160 -9.63 3.22 4.16
N ASP A 161 -10.11 2.02 4.45
CA ASP A 161 -11.11 1.79 5.49
C ASP A 161 -10.61 2.38 6.81
N ARG A 162 -11.53 2.93 7.62
CA ARG A 162 -11.18 3.56 8.90
C ARG A 162 -10.45 2.59 9.83
N ARG A 163 -10.81 1.30 9.81
CA ARG A 163 -10.19 0.24 10.61
C ARG A 163 -8.74 -0.03 10.23
N GLN A 164 -8.33 0.25 8.99
CA GLN A 164 -6.99 -0.03 8.47
C GLN A 164 -6.01 1.13 8.66
N ARG A 165 -6.51 2.33 8.92
CA ARG A 165 -5.67 3.54 9.12
C ARG A 165 -4.68 3.42 10.28
N PRO A 166 -5.01 2.79 11.43
CA PRO A 166 -4.05 2.56 12.50
C PRO A 166 -2.83 1.76 12.06
N ALA A 167 -3.02 0.68 11.26
CA ALA A 167 -1.89 -0.09 10.73
C ALA A 167 -1.00 0.76 9.81
N LEU A 168 -1.60 1.60 8.94
CA LEU A 168 -0.84 2.53 8.11
C LEU A 168 -0.11 3.62 8.92
N ALA A 169 -0.63 4.00 10.08
CA ALA A 169 0.04 4.92 10.98
C ALA A 169 1.24 4.24 11.65
N ALA A 170 1.04 3.05 12.22
CA ALA A 170 2.10 2.27 12.86
C ALA A 170 3.25 1.95 11.90
N ALA A 171 2.94 1.50 10.67
CA ALA A 171 3.97 1.26 9.66
C ALA A 171 4.75 2.53 9.28
N ALA A 172 4.09 3.70 9.28
CA ALA A 172 4.76 4.96 9.00
C ALA A 172 5.68 5.39 10.14
N SER A 173 5.29 5.21 11.40
CA SER A 173 6.16 5.47 12.55
C SER A 173 7.41 4.60 12.51
N LEU A 174 7.24 3.28 12.29
CA LEU A 174 8.35 2.33 12.17
C LEU A 174 9.30 2.67 11.01
N ALA A 175 8.75 3.12 9.87
CA ALA A 175 9.55 3.51 8.72
C ALA A 175 10.29 4.85 8.93
N ASP A 176 9.77 5.72 9.79
CA ASP A 176 10.41 6.98 10.18
C ASP A 176 11.55 6.73 11.18
N GLU A 177 11.30 5.91 12.20
CA GLU A 177 12.31 5.45 13.17
C GLU A 177 13.51 4.80 12.48
N ARG A 178 13.27 3.94 11.48
CA ARG A 178 14.35 3.30 10.72
C ARG A 178 15.16 4.29 9.89
N ALA A 179 14.54 5.36 9.38
CA ALA A 179 15.25 6.40 8.65
C ALA A 179 16.06 7.32 9.58
N ALA A 180 15.63 7.44 10.84
CA ALA A 180 16.33 8.21 11.87
C ALA A 180 17.48 7.42 12.53
N ALA A 181 17.50 6.09 12.42
CA ALA A 181 18.59 5.26 12.94
C ALA A 181 19.90 5.55 12.19
N PRO A 182 21.01 5.83 12.89
CA PRO A 182 22.31 6.04 12.26
C PRO A 182 22.75 4.78 11.52
N VAL A 183 23.24 4.94 10.29
CA VAL A 183 23.84 3.84 9.52
C VAL A 183 25.06 3.35 10.30
N PRO A 184 25.13 2.06 10.71
CA PRO A 184 26.34 1.55 11.33
C PRO A 184 27.49 1.69 10.33
N LEU A 185 28.56 2.37 10.75
CA LEU A 185 29.79 2.45 9.97
C LEU A 185 30.32 1.02 9.76
N PRO A 186 30.75 0.66 8.54
CA PRO A 186 31.43 -0.62 8.35
C PRO A 186 32.66 -0.67 9.25
N ALA A 187 32.82 -1.79 9.94
CA ALA A 187 33.98 -2.09 10.78
C ALA A 187 35.25 -2.27 9.94
#